data_AF-A0A4V1ZPG3-F1
#
_entry.id   AF-A0A4V1ZPG3-F1
#
_cell.length_a   1.000
_cell.length_b   1.000
_cell.length_c   1.000
_cell.angle_alpha   90.00
_cell.angle_beta   90.00
_cell.angle_gamma   90.00
#
_symmetry.space_group_name_H-M   'P 1'
#
loop_
_entity.id
_entity.type
_entity.pdbx_description
1 polymer ?
#
loop_
_entity_poly.entity_id
_entity_poly.type
_entity_poly.pdbx_seq_one_letter_code
_entity_poly.pdbx_strand_id
1 'polypeptide(L)'
;ETLDEFRAAHKYNLLDEHVRAFNAQIPIFGQWDDHEVTNNWSLSKQLPATYKERDITLLAARGARAFHEMYPVRPKLAEPGRVYRALNYGPHLDVFMLDERSYRGANGPNLEESYGPAAHFIGPEQMAWLKRALMQSRATWKVIASDMPIGIIVEDDAVNHKGSEAIAQGDGPARGRELEIADLLRFIKTAGIRNTVWFTADVHYTAAHYYNPDKAQFQDFEPFWEFVSGPFHAGTFGPGAMDNTFGPEVRYVKAPGPGRQNLPPSAGMQFFGHVKIEGTSGQMTVTLRDRADTALWSTVLDPKLG
;
A
#
# COMPACT_ATOMS: atom_id res chain seq x y z
N GLU A 1 -17.22 -9.46 18.09
CA GLU A 1 -16.52 -8.33 17.46
C GLU A 1 -17.42 -7.09 17.48
N THR A 2 -17.46 -6.41 18.62
CA THR A 2 -18.22 -5.18 18.88
C THR A 2 -17.39 -3.95 18.56
N LEU A 3 -18.03 -2.78 18.42
CA LEU A 3 -17.31 -1.51 18.23
C LEU A 3 -16.32 -1.22 19.37
N ASP A 4 -16.66 -1.58 20.61
CA ASP A 4 -15.77 -1.36 21.75
C ASP A 4 -14.55 -2.29 21.72
N GLU A 5 -14.67 -3.49 21.15
CA GLU A 5 -13.53 -4.38 20.90
C GLU A 5 -12.58 -3.78 19.83
N PHE A 6 -13.11 -3.21 18.74
CA PHE A 6 -12.30 -2.49 17.74
C PHE A 6 -11.59 -1.27 18.35
N ARG A 7 -12.31 -0.46 19.13
CA ARG A 7 -11.71 0.67 19.86
C ARG A 7 -10.63 0.21 20.82
N ALA A 8 -10.83 -0.90 21.52
CA ALA A 8 -9.84 -1.45 22.45
C ALA A 8 -8.57 -1.91 21.71
N ALA A 9 -8.71 -2.52 20.52
CA ALA A 9 -7.57 -2.92 19.70
C ALA A 9 -6.69 -1.73 19.29
N HIS A 10 -7.29 -0.61 18.86
CA HIS A 10 -6.53 0.62 18.59
C HIS A 10 -5.90 1.21 19.87
N LYS A 11 -6.68 1.28 20.96
CA LYS A 11 -6.19 1.82 22.23
C LYS A 11 -5.01 1.02 22.76
N TYR A 12 -4.98 -0.30 22.60
CA TYR A 12 -3.90 -1.16 23.07
C TYR A 12 -2.52 -0.67 22.61
N ASN A 13 -2.36 -0.37 21.31
CA ASN A 13 -1.10 0.19 20.79
C ASN A 13 -0.85 1.62 21.29
N LEU A 14 -1.90 2.43 21.46
CA LEU A 14 -1.79 3.79 22.00
C LEU A 14 -1.53 3.85 23.51
N LEU A 15 -1.51 2.72 24.24
CA LEU A 15 -1.08 2.67 25.64
C LEU A 15 0.45 2.62 25.77
N ASP A 16 1.16 2.21 24.73
CA ASP A 16 2.62 2.14 24.71
C ASP A 16 3.25 3.53 24.82
N GLU A 17 4.26 3.67 25.69
CA GLU A 17 4.89 4.96 25.96
C GLU A 17 5.64 5.52 24.74
N HIS A 18 6.26 4.66 23.94
CA HIS A 18 7.06 5.06 22.78
C HIS A 18 6.14 5.52 21.64
N VAL A 19 5.03 4.81 21.39
CA VAL A 19 4.00 5.23 20.43
C VAL A 19 3.42 6.58 20.83
N ARG A 20 3.06 6.77 22.11
CA ARG A 20 2.54 8.06 22.58
C ARG A 20 3.55 9.19 22.44
N ALA A 21 4.81 8.96 22.80
CA ALA A 21 5.89 9.95 22.70
C ALA A 21 6.19 10.33 21.24
N PHE A 22 6.12 9.37 20.32
CA PHE A 22 6.26 9.60 18.89
C PHE A 22 5.10 10.44 18.34
N ASN A 23 3.85 10.04 18.64
CA ASN A 23 2.64 10.74 18.19
C ASN A 23 2.53 12.17 18.74
N ALA A 24 3.15 12.45 19.89
CA ALA A 24 3.19 13.79 20.47
C ALA A 24 4.14 14.76 19.74
N GLN A 25 5.08 14.23 18.94
CA GLN A 25 6.13 15.01 18.29
C GLN A 25 5.98 15.04 16.77
N ILE A 26 5.44 13.97 16.17
CA ILE A 26 5.41 13.76 14.73
C ILE A 26 3.96 13.68 14.26
N PRO A 27 3.56 14.50 13.27
CA PRO A 27 2.26 14.34 12.62
C PRO A 27 2.15 12.98 11.94
N ILE A 28 1.09 12.24 12.23
CA ILE A 28 0.80 10.94 11.62
C ILE A 28 -0.40 11.06 10.70
N PHE A 29 -0.20 10.62 9.47
CA PHE A 29 -1.26 10.46 8.50
C PHE A 29 -1.56 8.97 8.37
N GLY A 30 -2.61 8.51 9.06
CA GLY A 30 -3.01 7.10 9.03
C GLY A 30 -3.57 6.67 7.67
N GLN A 31 -3.12 5.54 7.17
CA GLN A 31 -3.73 4.76 6.10
C GLN A 31 -4.08 3.42 6.73
N TRP A 32 -5.20 2.85 6.35
CA TRP A 32 -5.58 1.53 6.84
C TRP A 32 -5.25 0.45 5.82
N ASP A 33 -5.34 -0.79 6.27
CA ASP A 33 -5.31 -1.98 5.47
C ASP A 33 -6.43 -2.94 5.96
N ASP A 34 -6.32 -4.23 5.66
CA ASP A 34 -7.24 -5.26 6.13
C ASP A 34 -7.34 -5.37 7.65
N HIS A 35 -6.22 -5.27 8.38
CA HIS A 35 -6.14 -5.55 9.80
C HIS A 35 -6.87 -4.53 10.70
N GLU A 36 -7.31 -3.39 10.16
CA GLU A 36 -8.28 -2.51 10.81
C GLU A 36 -9.71 -3.11 10.88
N VAL A 37 -9.98 -4.16 10.11
CA VAL A 37 -11.24 -4.92 10.11
C VAL A 37 -11.00 -6.39 10.46
N THR A 38 -10.28 -7.11 9.59
CA THR A 38 -9.88 -8.52 9.73
C THR A 38 -8.92 -8.90 8.61
N ASN A 39 -8.01 -9.84 8.87
CA ASN A 39 -7.06 -10.37 7.88
C ASN A 39 -7.72 -10.66 6.52
N ASN A 40 -7.12 -10.15 5.45
CA ASN A 40 -7.53 -10.16 4.06
C ASN A 40 -8.99 -9.72 3.83
N TRP A 41 -9.37 -8.57 4.38
CA TRP A 41 -10.73 -8.05 4.25
C TRP A 41 -11.05 -7.58 2.82
N SER A 42 -12.21 -8.05 2.35
CA SER A 42 -13.03 -7.47 1.28
C SER A 42 -14.50 -7.60 1.69
N LEU A 43 -15.40 -6.82 1.08
CA LEU A 43 -16.85 -6.90 1.39
C LEU A 43 -17.49 -8.24 1.01
N SER A 44 -16.82 -9.08 0.21
CA SER A 44 -17.27 -10.43 -0.11
C SER A 44 -16.80 -11.50 0.88
N LYS A 45 -15.97 -11.15 1.87
CA LYS A 45 -15.34 -12.13 2.75
C LYS A 45 -16.38 -12.87 3.58
N GLN A 46 -16.28 -14.20 3.59
CA GLN A 46 -17.07 -15.06 4.46
C GLN A 46 -16.27 -15.40 5.71
N LEU A 47 -16.81 -15.05 6.88
CA LEU A 47 -16.13 -15.26 8.14
C LEU A 47 -16.39 -16.68 8.68
N PRO A 48 -15.36 -17.37 9.20
CA PRO A 48 -15.50 -18.72 9.73
C PRO A 48 -16.37 -18.74 10.99
N ALA A 49 -16.83 -19.94 11.37
CA ALA A 49 -17.70 -20.13 12.54
C ALA A 49 -17.06 -19.77 13.89
N THR A 50 -15.76 -19.52 13.93
CA THR A 50 -15.04 -19.03 15.11
C THR A 50 -15.38 -17.58 15.46
N TYR A 51 -15.87 -16.79 14.49
CA TYR A 51 -16.35 -15.44 14.73
C TYR A 51 -17.74 -15.46 15.37
N LYS A 52 -17.96 -14.57 16.34
CA LYS A 52 -19.29 -14.39 16.95
C LYS A 52 -20.20 -13.56 16.03
N GLU A 53 -19.66 -12.50 15.45
CA GLU A 53 -20.30 -11.71 14.40
C GLU A 53 -19.71 -12.08 13.05
N ARG A 54 -20.56 -12.47 12.09
CA ARG A 54 -20.13 -12.93 10.77
C ARG A 54 -20.60 -12.04 9.62
N ASP A 55 -21.34 -10.96 9.93
CA ASP A 55 -21.63 -9.91 8.96
C ASP A 55 -20.38 -9.05 8.73
N ILE A 56 -19.69 -9.30 7.62
CA ILE A 56 -18.47 -8.55 7.24
C ILE A 56 -18.75 -7.06 7.02
N THR A 57 -19.94 -6.70 6.56
CA THR A 57 -20.30 -5.29 6.35
C THR A 57 -20.43 -4.57 7.69
N LEU A 58 -21.01 -5.25 8.68
CA LEU A 58 -21.10 -4.73 10.04
C LEU A 58 -19.73 -4.62 10.71
N LEU A 59 -18.82 -5.59 10.50
CA LEU A 59 -17.45 -5.48 11.00
C LEU A 59 -16.68 -4.33 10.34
N ALA A 60 -16.79 -4.19 9.02
CA ALA A 60 -16.20 -3.07 8.29
C ALA A 60 -16.70 -1.72 8.79
N ALA A 61 -18.01 -1.58 9.02
CA ALA A 61 -18.59 -0.35 9.57
C ALA A 61 -18.07 -0.04 10.99
N ARG A 62 -17.87 -1.07 11.82
CA ARG A 62 -17.30 -0.93 13.18
C ARG A 62 -15.82 -0.57 13.13
N GLY A 63 -15.03 -1.26 12.30
CA GLY A 63 -13.61 -1.00 12.08
C GLY A 63 -13.37 0.41 11.56
N ALA A 64 -14.10 0.82 10.51
CA ALA A 64 -14.05 2.18 9.96
C ALA A 64 -14.37 3.24 11.02
N ARG A 65 -15.44 3.05 11.80
CA ARG A 65 -15.77 3.99 12.87
C ARG A 65 -14.65 4.08 13.91
N ALA A 66 -14.08 2.95 14.34
CA ALA A 66 -12.99 2.95 15.30
C ALA A 66 -11.73 3.62 14.73
N PHE A 67 -11.36 3.35 13.48
CA PHE A 67 -10.23 3.98 12.79
C PHE A 67 -10.37 5.51 12.77
N HIS A 68 -11.53 6.03 12.33
CA HIS A 68 -11.79 7.48 12.27
C HIS A 68 -11.93 8.16 13.64
N GLU A 69 -12.24 7.41 14.69
CA GLU A 69 -12.21 7.92 16.07
C GLU A 69 -10.79 7.99 16.65
N MET A 70 -9.84 7.19 16.12
CA MET A 70 -8.48 7.03 16.66
C MET A 70 -7.42 7.80 15.88
N TYR A 71 -7.62 8.00 14.58
CA TYR A 71 -6.70 8.75 13.72
C TYR A 71 -7.31 10.08 13.26
N PRO A 72 -6.54 11.18 13.25
CA PRO A 72 -7.02 12.48 12.82
C PRO A 72 -7.19 12.54 11.30
N VAL A 73 -8.30 12.01 10.79
CA VAL A 73 -8.68 12.10 9.38
C VAL A 73 -9.79 13.13 9.23
N ARG A 74 -9.60 14.10 8.33
CA ARG A 74 -10.62 15.12 8.07
C ARG A 74 -11.82 14.47 7.35
N PRO A 75 -13.04 14.54 7.89
CA PRO A 75 -14.19 13.94 7.24
C PRO A 75 -14.52 14.66 5.93
N LYS A 76 -14.89 13.89 4.90
CA LYS A 76 -15.47 14.42 3.66
C LYS A 76 -16.97 14.36 3.76
N LEU A 77 -17.66 15.50 3.62
CA LEU A 77 -19.12 15.55 3.79
C LEU A 77 -19.89 14.60 2.86
N ALA A 78 -19.42 14.43 1.61
CA ALA A 78 -20.02 13.51 0.65
C ALA A 78 -19.75 12.03 0.98
N GLU A 79 -18.71 11.75 1.77
CA GLU A 79 -18.29 10.40 2.13
C GLU A 79 -17.54 10.43 3.48
N PRO A 80 -18.26 10.49 4.62
CA PRO A 80 -17.65 10.79 5.91
C PRO A 80 -16.60 9.77 6.37
N GLY A 81 -16.70 8.51 5.92
CA GLY A 81 -15.76 7.43 6.24
C GLY A 81 -14.59 7.28 5.26
N ARG A 82 -14.43 8.20 4.31
CA ARG A 82 -13.40 8.12 3.27
C ARG A 82 -11.98 8.16 3.86
N VAL A 83 -11.13 7.21 3.44
CA VAL A 83 -9.71 7.16 3.84
C VAL A 83 -8.79 7.76 2.76
N TYR A 84 -9.04 7.48 1.48
CA TYR A 84 -8.20 7.97 0.39
C TYR A 84 -8.24 9.50 0.25
N ARG A 85 -7.09 10.14 0.12
CA ARG A 85 -6.94 11.61 0.14
C ARG A 85 -5.58 12.07 -0.38
N ALA A 86 -5.47 13.36 -0.66
CA ALA A 86 -4.21 13.99 -1.02
C ALA A 86 -3.69 14.85 0.14
N LEU A 87 -2.39 14.80 0.38
CA LEU A 87 -1.66 15.66 1.30
C LEU A 87 -0.65 16.47 0.50
N ASN A 88 -0.75 17.79 0.58
CA ASN A 88 0.16 18.70 -0.11
C ASN A 88 1.16 19.28 0.91
N TYR A 89 2.45 19.15 0.64
CA TYR A 89 3.52 19.60 1.52
C TYR A 89 4.57 20.41 0.77
N GLY A 90 4.37 21.73 0.77
CA GLY A 90 5.26 22.67 0.11
C GLY A 90 5.30 22.48 -1.42
N PRO A 91 6.35 22.96 -2.10
CA PRO A 91 6.47 22.86 -3.55
C PRO A 91 6.93 21.47 -4.03
N HIS A 92 7.39 20.60 -3.15
CA HIS A 92 8.09 19.38 -3.54
C HIS A 92 7.28 18.11 -3.40
N LEU A 93 6.31 18.04 -2.50
CA LEU A 93 5.68 16.77 -2.15
C LEU A 93 4.17 16.87 -2.17
N ASP A 94 3.56 16.08 -3.04
CA ASP A 94 2.17 15.65 -2.89
C ASP A 94 2.15 14.15 -2.60
N VAL A 95 1.39 13.74 -1.58
CA VAL A 95 1.15 12.34 -1.22
C VAL A 95 -0.31 12.00 -1.53
N PHE A 96 -0.53 11.04 -2.43
CA PHE A 96 -1.84 10.48 -2.74
C PHE A 96 -1.98 9.18 -1.96
N MET A 97 -2.66 9.24 -0.82
CA MET A 97 -2.95 8.08 0.01
C MET A 97 -4.17 7.38 -0.57
N LEU A 98 -4.01 6.10 -0.90
CA LEU A 98 -5.06 5.26 -1.44
C LEU A 98 -5.88 4.61 -0.31
N ASP A 99 -6.96 3.99 -0.73
CA ASP A 99 -7.76 3.03 0.01
C ASP A 99 -7.99 1.86 -0.96
N GLU A 100 -7.34 0.75 -0.69
CA GLU A 100 -7.34 -0.45 -1.54
C GLU A 100 -8.22 -1.56 -0.94
N ARG A 101 -9.07 -1.19 0.03
CA ARG A 101 -9.94 -2.10 0.79
C ARG A 101 -11.41 -1.82 0.62
N SER A 102 -11.83 -0.57 0.71
CA SER A 102 -13.25 -0.21 0.74
C SER A 102 -14.01 -0.49 -0.56
N TYR A 103 -13.31 -0.38 -1.69
CA TYR A 103 -13.94 -0.31 -3.03
C TYR A 103 -13.59 -1.51 -3.92
N ARG A 104 -12.80 -2.46 -3.41
CA ARG A 104 -12.31 -3.62 -4.16
C ARG A 104 -13.39 -4.66 -4.41
N GLY A 105 -13.20 -5.41 -5.49
CA GLY A 105 -13.89 -6.67 -5.74
C GLY A 105 -13.45 -7.79 -4.80
N ALA A 106 -13.95 -8.99 -5.04
CA ALA A 106 -13.64 -10.15 -4.21
C ALA A 106 -12.16 -10.55 -4.26
N ASN A 107 -11.72 -11.29 -3.22
CA ASN A 107 -10.44 -12.01 -3.20
C ASN A 107 -10.50 -13.31 -4.02
N GLY A 108 -10.95 -13.18 -5.27
CA GLY A 108 -11.07 -14.27 -6.23
C GLY A 108 -9.74 -14.60 -6.93
N PRO A 109 -9.80 -15.42 -8.00
CA PRO A 109 -8.62 -15.82 -8.78
C PRO A 109 -7.88 -14.68 -9.51
N ASN A 110 -8.48 -13.49 -9.59
CA ASN A 110 -7.90 -12.31 -10.24
C ASN A 110 -7.66 -12.50 -11.76
N LEU A 111 -8.52 -13.26 -12.45
CA LEU A 111 -8.31 -13.70 -13.84
C LEU A 111 -9.11 -12.89 -14.88
N GLU A 112 -9.80 -11.83 -14.46
CA GLU A 112 -10.67 -11.06 -15.34
C GLU A 112 -9.88 -10.44 -16.49
N GLU A 113 -10.33 -10.64 -17.73
CA GLU A 113 -9.69 -10.07 -18.93
C GLU A 113 -10.19 -8.66 -19.28
N SER A 114 -11.21 -8.18 -18.57
CA SER A 114 -11.81 -6.88 -18.79
C SER A 114 -12.14 -6.20 -17.47
N TYR A 115 -12.03 -4.88 -17.44
CA TYR A 115 -12.29 -4.09 -16.25
C TYR A 115 -13.79 -4.05 -15.92
N GLY A 116 -14.12 -4.22 -14.63
CA GLY A 116 -15.47 -4.19 -14.10
C GLY A 116 -15.50 -4.59 -12.62
N PRO A 117 -16.68 -4.73 -12.00
CA PRO A 117 -16.80 -4.93 -10.55
C PRO A 117 -15.98 -6.08 -9.96
N ALA A 118 -15.77 -7.16 -10.72
CA ALA A 118 -14.94 -8.28 -10.29
C ALA A 118 -13.42 -7.96 -10.27
N ALA A 119 -12.98 -7.01 -11.10
CA ALA A 119 -11.60 -6.56 -11.26
C ALA A 119 -11.29 -5.23 -10.53
N HIS A 120 -12.27 -4.61 -9.87
CA HIS A 120 -12.04 -3.38 -9.11
C HIS A 120 -11.04 -3.63 -7.98
N PHE A 121 -10.10 -2.70 -7.78
CA PHE A 121 -9.19 -2.71 -6.64
C PHE A 121 -9.38 -1.44 -5.81
N ILE A 122 -9.06 -0.27 -6.36
CA ILE A 122 -9.44 1.03 -5.79
C ILE A 122 -10.80 1.52 -6.28
N GLY A 123 -11.31 0.94 -7.36
CA GLY A 123 -12.63 1.24 -7.90
C GLY A 123 -12.67 2.55 -8.71
N PRO A 124 -13.77 2.74 -9.48
CA PRO A 124 -13.82 3.77 -10.52
C PRO A 124 -13.80 5.20 -9.98
N GLU A 125 -14.43 5.47 -8.83
CA GLU A 125 -14.50 6.81 -8.26
C GLU A 125 -13.14 7.29 -7.73
N GLN A 126 -12.44 6.44 -6.99
CA GLN A 126 -11.10 6.72 -6.50
C GLN A 126 -10.09 6.78 -7.66
N MET A 127 -10.19 5.89 -8.65
CA MET A 127 -9.35 5.95 -9.85
C MET A 127 -9.52 7.28 -10.59
N ALA A 128 -10.76 7.71 -10.82
CA ALA A 128 -11.04 8.99 -11.46
C ALA A 128 -10.57 10.18 -10.62
N TRP A 129 -10.68 10.10 -9.30
CA TRP A 129 -10.13 11.10 -8.39
C TRP A 129 -8.60 11.17 -8.48
N LEU A 130 -7.90 10.03 -8.44
CA LEU A 130 -6.45 9.95 -8.46
C LEU A 130 -5.88 10.54 -9.75
N LYS A 131 -6.45 10.16 -10.91
CA LYS A 131 -6.08 10.72 -12.21
C LYS A 131 -6.20 12.25 -12.25
N ARG A 132 -7.32 12.80 -11.75
CA ARG A 132 -7.52 14.26 -11.65
C ARG A 132 -6.53 14.91 -10.69
N ALA A 133 -6.29 14.30 -9.53
CA ALA A 133 -5.42 14.85 -8.51
C ALA A 133 -3.95 14.88 -8.97
N LEU A 134 -3.49 13.83 -9.66
CA LEU A 134 -2.17 13.77 -10.28
C LEU A 134 -2.00 14.84 -11.37
N MET A 135 -3.01 15.04 -12.23
CA MET A 135 -2.98 16.11 -13.24
C MET A 135 -2.91 17.52 -12.64
N GLN A 136 -3.54 17.73 -11.48
CA GLN A 136 -3.57 19.03 -10.82
C GLN A 136 -2.31 19.32 -9.99
N SER A 137 -1.54 18.28 -9.68
CA SER A 137 -0.33 18.39 -8.84
C SER A 137 0.78 19.18 -9.52
N ARG A 138 1.19 20.26 -8.85
CA ARG A 138 2.36 21.06 -9.22
C ARG A 138 3.61 20.70 -8.41
N ALA A 139 3.50 19.76 -7.47
CA ALA A 139 4.63 19.34 -6.65
C ALA A 139 5.73 18.67 -7.50
N THR A 140 6.99 18.80 -7.08
CA THR A 140 8.11 18.09 -7.72
C THR A 140 7.88 16.58 -7.75
N TRP A 141 7.49 15.98 -6.63
CA TRP A 141 7.22 14.56 -6.46
C TRP A 141 5.74 14.29 -6.20
N LYS A 142 5.22 13.26 -6.87
CA LYS A 142 3.90 12.70 -6.65
C LYS A 142 4.07 11.31 -6.03
N VAL A 143 4.04 11.25 -4.71
CA VAL A 143 4.09 9.98 -3.97
C VAL A 143 2.72 9.34 -4.01
N ILE A 144 2.65 8.10 -4.48
CA ILE A 144 1.45 7.27 -4.37
C ILE A 144 1.69 6.31 -3.20
N ALA A 145 1.00 6.57 -2.09
CA ALA A 145 1.05 5.71 -0.91
C ALA A 145 -0.05 4.65 -1.07
N SER A 146 0.38 3.42 -1.30
CA SER A 146 -0.44 2.27 -1.67
C SER A 146 -0.35 1.23 -0.57
N ASP A 147 -1.50 0.69 -0.17
CA ASP A 147 -1.61 -0.18 1.00
C ASP A 147 -0.81 -1.48 0.75
N MET A 148 -0.95 -2.02 -0.46
CA MET A 148 -0.36 -3.27 -0.92
C MET A 148 0.68 -3.08 -2.03
N PRO A 149 1.56 -4.07 -2.27
CA PRO A 149 2.55 -4.00 -3.34
C PRO A 149 1.96 -4.19 -4.75
N ILE A 150 2.69 -3.68 -5.75
CA ILE A 150 2.25 -3.74 -7.16
C ILE A 150 2.52 -5.11 -7.77
N GLY A 151 3.79 -5.53 -7.80
CA GLY A 151 4.24 -6.74 -8.51
C GLY A 151 4.56 -7.93 -7.61
N ILE A 152 4.31 -7.84 -6.30
CA ILE A 152 4.51 -8.98 -5.38
C ILE A 152 3.22 -9.78 -5.32
N ILE A 153 3.31 -11.07 -5.60
CA ILE A 153 2.19 -12.01 -5.51
C ILE A 153 1.88 -12.25 -4.02
N VAL A 154 0.70 -11.81 -3.60
CA VAL A 154 0.14 -12.04 -2.26
C VAL A 154 -1.17 -12.81 -2.42
N GLU A 155 -1.24 -13.99 -1.80
CA GLU A 155 -2.38 -14.91 -1.90
C GLU A 155 -3.38 -14.65 -0.77
N ASP A 156 -4.68 -14.74 -1.06
CA ASP A 156 -5.73 -14.61 -0.02
C ASP A 156 -5.71 -15.78 0.97
N ASP A 157 -5.43 -16.97 0.45
CA ASP A 157 -5.21 -18.19 1.22
C ASP A 157 -3.86 -18.78 0.84
N ALA A 158 -2.82 -18.31 1.53
CA ALA A 158 -1.44 -18.75 1.34
C ALA A 158 -1.19 -20.23 1.69
N VAL A 159 -2.09 -20.87 2.47
CA VAL A 159 -1.96 -22.28 2.82
C VAL A 159 -2.41 -23.16 1.66
N ASN A 160 -3.49 -22.77 0.98
CA ASN A 160 -4.05 -23.52 -0.14
C ASN A 160 -3.65 -22.97 -1.51
N HIS A 161 -2.84 -21.91 -1.56
CA HIS A 161 -2.43 -21.19 -2.76
C HIS A 161 -3.64 -20.75 -3.60
N LYS A 162 -4.56 -20.02 -2.97
CA LYS A 162 -5.83 -19.59 -3.58
C LYS A 162 -6.11 -18.11 -3.39
N GLY A 163 -6.70 -17.54 -4.43
CA GLY A 163 -7.15 -16.16 -4.45
C GLY A 163 -5.99 -15.16 -4.45
N SER A 164 -6.31 -13.92 -4.79
CA SER A 164 -5.33 -12.84 -4.73
C SER A 164 -5.72 -11.84 -3.67
N GLU A 165 -4.71 -11.35 -2.95
CA GLU A 165 -4.85 -10.34 -1.92
C GLU A 165 -4.32 -8.98 -2.38
N ALA A 166 -3.16 -8.93 -3.01
CA ALA A 166 -2.59 -7.69 -3.56
C ALA A 166 -2.98 -7.48 -5.04
N ILE A 167 -2.24 -6.60 -5.72
CA ILE A 167 -2.44 -6.21 -7.12
C ILE A 167 -2.03 -7.35 -8.07
N ALA A 168 -0.83 -7.89 -7.88
CA ALA A 168 -0.19 -8.85 -8.76
C ALA A 168 -1.07 -10.07 -9.04
N GLN A 169 -1.24 -10.40 -10.31
CA GLN A 169 -1.99 -11.57 -10.75
C GLN A 169 -1.05 -12.78 -10.90
N GLY A 170 0.13 -12.54 -11.47
CA GLY A 170 1.09 -13.56 -11.88
C GLY A 170 1.67 -13.25 -13.27
N ASP A 171 2.56 -14.10 -13.76
CA ASP A 171 3.21 -13.87 -15.06
C ASP A 171 2.21 -13.83 -16.22
N GLY A 172 2.27 -12.77 -17.03
CA GLY A 172 1.42 -12.63 -18.21
C GLY A 172 0.99 -11.21 -18.53
N PRO A 173 0.03 -11.05 -19.46
CA PRO A 173 -0.60 -9.75 -19.70
C PRO A 173 -1.41 -9.31 -18.47
N ALA A 174 -1.55 -8.00 -18.30
CA ALA A 174 -2.34 -7.43 -17.20
C ALA A 174 -3.76 -8.00 -17.15
N ARG A 175 -4.15 -8.54 -16.00
CA ARG A 175 -5.46 -9.13 -15.73
C ARG A 175 -5.96 -8.77 -14.33
N GLY A 176 -7.28 -8.94 -14.12
CA GLY A 176 -7.90 -8.66 -12.84
C GLY A 176 -7.60 -7.25 -12.35
N ARG A 177 -7.09 -7.13 -11.13
CA ARG A 177 -6.74 -5.87 -10.47
C ARG A 177 -5.62 -5.10 -11.14
N GLU A 178 -4.72 -5.79 -11.85
CA GLU A 178 -3.64 -5.14 -12.62
C GLU A 178 -4.20 -4.25 -13.73
N LEU A 179 -5.44 -4.47 -14.18
CA LEU A 179 -6.08 -3.63 -15.20
C LEU A 179 -6.20 -2.17 -14.75
N GLU A 180 -6.48 -1.92 -13.47
CA GLU A 180 -6.52 -0.56 -12.91
C GLU A 180 -5.12 0.08 -12.90
N ILE A 181 -4.10 -0.69 -12.56
CA ILE A 181 -2.71 -0.21 -12.53
C ILE A 181 -2.21 0.04 -13.95
N ALA A 182 -2.50 -0.84 -14.90
CA ALA A 182 -2.15 -0.66 -16.31
C ALA A 182 -2.78 0.62 -16.89
N ASP A 183 -4.05 0.88 -16.58
CA ASP A 183 -4.77 2.10 -16.97
C ASP A 183 -4.18 3.36 -16.31
N LEU A 184 -3.85 3.30 -15.02
CA LEU A 184 -3.22 4.42 -14.30
C LEU A 184 -1.82 4.73 -14.83
N LEU A 185 -0.99 3.71 -15.05
CA LEU A 185 0.37 3.86 -15.55
C LEU A 185 0.40 4.42 -16.98
N ARG A 186 -0.47 3.94 -17.86
CA ARG A 186 -0.70 4.52 -19.19
C ARG A 186 -1.13 5.97 -19.09
N PHE A 187 -2.07 6.28 -18.20
CA PHE A 187 -2.54 7.64 -18.01
C PHE A 187 -1.42 8.58 -17.54
N ILE A 188 -0.61 8.17 -16.56
CA ILE A 188 0.54 8.93 -16.07
C ILE A 188 1.48 9.28 -17.23
N LYS A 189 1.82 8.28 -18.06
CA LYS A 189 2.66 8.47 -19.26
C LYS A 189 2.02 9.43 -20.26
N THR A 190 0.78 9.18 -20.69
CA THR A 190 0.11 9.94 -21.75
C THR A 190 -0.22 11.38 -21.33
N ALA A 191 -0.52 11.62 -20.07
CA ALA A 191 -0.74 12.97 -19.51
C ALA A 191 0.57 13.71 -19.20
N GLY A 192 1.73 13.08 -19.39
CA GLY A 192 3.04 13.69 -19.11
C GLY A 192 3.27 13.96 -17.63
N ILE A 193 2.64 13.18 -16.74
CA ILE A 193 2.83 13.29 -15.29
C ILE A 193 4.18 12.66 -14.95
N ARG A 194 5.06 13.45 -14.34
CA ARG A 194 6.43 13.04 -14.01
C ARG A 194 6.62 12.83 -12.51
N ASN A 195 7.73 12.20 -12.14
CA ASN A 195 8.21 12.07 -10.77
C ASN A 195 7.19 11.38 -9.85
N THR A 196 6.55 10.34 -10.37
CA THR A 196 5.73 9.42 -9.57
C THR A 196 6.63 8.40 -8.89
N VAL A 197 6.35 8.13 -7.62
CA VAL A 197 7.05 7.11 -6.81
C VAL A 197 6.03 6.42 -5.93
N TRP A 198 6.17 5.11 -5.77
CA TRP A 198 5.25 4.29 -4.99
C TRP A 198 5.87 3.88 -3.68
N PHE A 199 5.12 4.02 -2.59
CA PHE A 199 5.48 3.47 -1.28
C PHE A 199 4.41 2.49 -0.86
N THR A 200 4.81 1.25 -0.58
CA THR A 200 3.93 0.11 -0.33
C THR A 200 4.30 -0.63 0.95
N ALA A 201 3.36 -1.40 1.50
CA ALA A 201 3.52 -2.14 2.75
C ALA A 201 2.98 -3.59 2.64
N ASP A 202 2.16 -4.02 3.61
CA ASP A 202 1.50 -5.34 3.72
C ASP A 202 2.43 -6.56 3.92
N VAL A 203 3.44 -6.76 3.08
CA VAL A 203 4.15 -8.07 2.97
C VAL A 203 5.16 -8.41 4.06
N HIS A 204 5.33 -7.52 5.06
CA HIS A 204 6.18 -7.73 6.23
C HIS A 204 7.67 -8.05 5.93
N TYR A 205 8.23 -7.37 4.94
CA TYR A 205 9.67 -7.22 4.74
C TYR A 205 9.95 -5.89 4.02
N THR A 206 11.22 -5.53 3.84
CA THR A 206 11.58 -4.33 3.08
C THR A 206 12.31 -4.66 1.79
N ALA A 207 11.97 -3.93 0.74
CA ALA A 207 12.53 -4.11 -0.60
C ALA A 207 12.48 -2.82 -1.41
N ALA A 208 13.32 -2.76 -2.44
CA ALA A 208 13.27 -1.72 -3.47
C ALA A 208 13.12 -2.38 -4.83
N HIS A 209 12.09 -1.98 -5.58
CA HIS A 209 11.81 -2.49 -6.91
C HIS A 209 11.84 -1.34 -7.93
N TYR A 210 12.43 -1.62 -9.08
CA TYR A 210 12.40 -0.71 -10.22
C TYR A 210 11.60 -1.35 -11.35
N TYR A 211 10.50 -0.72 -11.75
CA TYR A 211 9.62 -1.24 -12.80
C TYR A 211 10.09 -0.73 -14.16
N ASN A 212 10.40 -1.66 -15.06
CA ASN A 212 11.00 -1.37 -16.34
C ASN A 212 10.12 -1.89 -17.49
N PRO A 213 9.54 -1.00 -18.34
CA PRO A 213 8.67 -1.40 -19.44
C PRO A 213 9.37 -2.32 -20.45
N ASP A 214 10.70 -2.22 -20.62
CA ASP A 214 11.46 -3.10 -21.52
C ASP A 214 11.56 -4.56 -20.99
N LYS A 215 11.20 -4.78 -19.73
CA LYS A 215 11.16 -6.10 -19.07
C LYS A 215 9.73 -6.56 -18.80
N ALA A 216 8.73 -5.74 -19.12
CA ALA A 216 7.34 -5.96 -18.81
C ALA A 216 6.58 -6.63 -19.96
N GLN A 217 5.50 -7.35 -19.61
CA GLN A 217 4.50 -7.78 -20.58
C GLN A 217 3.62 -6.60 -21.03
N PHE A 218 3.23 -5.73 -20.09
CA PHE A 218 2.55 -4.48 -20.38
C PHE A 218 3.57 -3.34 -20.50
N GLN A 219 3.79 -2.79 -21.70
CA GLN A 219 4.91 -1.85 -21.94
C GLN A 219 4.49 -0.37 -21.99
N ASP A 220 3.20 -0.06 -21.84
CA ASP A 220 2.69 1.29 -22.03
C ASP A 220 2.75 2.15 -20.75
N PHE A 221 3.95 2.31 -20.20
CA PHE A 221 4.20 3.13 -19.02
C PHE A 221 5.63 3.69 -19.01
N GLU A 222 5.87 4.68 -18.15
CA GLU A 222 7.21 5.23 -17.88
C GLU A 222 7.85 4.49 -16.70
N PRO A 223 9.16 4.18 -16.70
CA PRO A 223 9.82 3.52 -15.58
C PRO A 223 9.63 4.26 -14.25
N PHE A 224 9.43 3.52 -13.16
CA PHE A 224 9.21 4.10 -11.83
C PHE A 224 9.77 3.21 -10.71
N TRP A 225 9.88 3.79 -9.51
CA TRP A 225 10.30 3.08 -8.30
C TRP A 225 9.12 2.76 -7.39
N GLU A 226 9.19 1.57 -6.80
CA GLU A 226 8.41 1.15 -5.64
C GLU A 226 9.38 0.87 -4.48
N PHE A 227 9.04 1.36 -3.28
CA PHE A 227 9.74 1.01 -2.06
C PHE A 227 8.77 0.38 -1.09
N VAL A 228 9.03 -0.89 -0.77
CA VAL A 228 8.25 -1.69 0.17
C VAL A 228 8.89 -1.54 1.54
N SER A 229 8.12 -1.16 2.56
CA SER A 229 8.66 -1.10 3.91
C SER A 229 7.67 -1.51 4.98
N GLY A 230 8.12 -2.44 5.81
CA GLY A 230 7.40 -2.97 6.95
C GLY A 230 7.97 -4.33 7.35
N PRO A 231 7.53 -4.90 8.48
CA PRO A 231 6.61 -4.29 9.42
C PRO A 231 7.39 -3.50 10.47
N PHE A 232 6.70 -2.53 11.08
CA PHE A 232 7.24 -1.81 12.24
C PHE A 232 7.23 -2.69 13.50
N HIS A 233 6.16 -3.49 13.68
CA HIS A 233 6.01 -4.40 14.83
C HIS A 233 5.07 -5.59 14.54
N ALA A 234 5.39 -6.42 13.56
CA ALA A 234 4.62 -7.63 13.22
C ALA A 234 5.52 -8.84 12.92
N GLY A 235 4.92 -10.02 12.77
CA GLY A 235 5.63 -11.20 12.30
C GLY A 235 6.21 -10.97 10.89
N THR A 236 7.41 -11.45 10.60
CA THR A 236 8.03 -11.22 9.28
C THR A 236 8.00 -12.42 8.37
N PHE A 237 7.82 -12.14 7.07
CA PHE A 237 7.57 -13.12 6.02
C PHE A 237 8.45 -12.87 4.78
N GLY A 238 8.31 -13.73 3.80
CA GLY A 238 8.83 -13.52 2.45
C GLY A 238 10.30 -13.96 2.25
N PRO A 239 10.91 -13.53 1.12
CA PRO A 239 10.31 -12.63 0.12
C PRO A 239 9.17 -13.30 -0.66
N GLY A 240 8.18 -12.53 -1.07
CA GLY A 240 7.13 -12.99 -1.99
C GLY A 240 7.66 -13.20 -3.40
N ALA A 241 6.97 -14.00 -4.21
CA ALA A 241 7.27 -14.13 -5.63
C ALA A 241 6.87 -12.84 -6.37
N MET A 242 7.64 -12.47 -7.40
CA MET A 242 7.30 -11.34 -8.27
C MET A 242 6.58 -11.84 -9.51
N ASP A 243 5.64 -11.05 -10.03
CA ASP A 243 5.13 -11.21 -11.39
C ASP A 243 6.06 -10.55 -12.43
N ASN A 244 5.70 -10.69 -13.71
CA ASN A 244 6.37 -10.02 -14.83
C ASN A 244 5.47 -9.02 -15.58
N THR A 245 4.25 -8.77 -15.10
CA THR A 245 3.24 -7.93 -15.78
C THR A 245 3.80 -6.54 -16.05
N PHE A 246 4.40 -5.93 -15.03
CA PHE A 246 4.99 -4.58 -15.09
C PHE A 246 6.53 -4.59 -15.06
N GLY A 247 7.14 -5.76 -15.25
CA GLY A 247 8.60 -5.91 -15.33
C GLY A 247 9.38 -5.42 -14.10
N PRO A 248 9.03 -5.86 -12.87
CA PRO A 248 9.76 -5.47 -11.68
C PRO A 248 11.19 -6.02 -11.69
N GLU A 249 12.16 -5.15 -11.45
CA GLU A 249 13.54 -5.51 -11.15
C GLU A 249 13.77 -5.36 -9.63
N VAL A 250 14.02 -6.48 -8.94
CA VAL A 250 14.35 -6.45 -7.51
C VAL A 250 15.75 -5.88 -7.31
N ARG A 251 15.85 -4.65 -6.81
CA ARG A 251 17.11 -3.94 -6.57
C ARG A 251 17.65 -4.20 -5.17
N TYR A 252 16.77 -4.44 -4.21
CA TYR A 252 17.12 -4.77 -2.85
C TYR A 252 15.99 -5.55 -2.18
N VAL A 253 16.34 -6.49 -1.28
CA VAL A 253 15.39 -7.16 -0.41
C VAL A 253 16.05 -7.57 0.91
N LYS A 254 15.33 -7.38 2.02
CA LYS A 254 15.69 -7.90 3.35
C LYS A 254 14.48 -8.56 3.98
N ALA A 255 14.51 -9.88 4.03
CA ALA A 255 13.47 -10.75 4.56
C ALA A 255 14.09 -11.87 5.44
N PRO A 256 13.30 -12.63 6.22
CA PRO A 256 13.75 -13.72 7.11
C PRO A 256 14.72 -14.75 6.49
N GLY A 257 14.68 -14.93 5.17
CA GLY A 257 15.50 -15.87 4.41
C GLY A 257 14.84 -17.24 4.23
N PRO A 258 15.45 -18.14 3.44
CA PRO A 258 14.85 -19.43 3.09
C PRO A 258 14.45 -20.27 4.31
N GLY A 259 13.24 -20.84 4.28
CA GLY A 259 12.72 -21.72 5.34
C GLY A 259 12.34 -21.02 6.65
N ARG A 260 12.38 -19.69 6.71
CA ARG A 260 11.99 -18.90 7.89
C ARG A 260 10.80 -18.03 7.53
N GLN A 261 9.68 -18.23 8.22
CA GLN A 261 8.46 -17.46 8.03
C GLN A 261 7.85 -17.12 9.40
N ASN A 262 7.05 -16.06 9.45
CA ASN A 262 6.40 -15.55 10.65
C ASN A 262 7.37 -15.35 11.83
N LEU A 263 8.57 -14.78 11.59
CA LEU A 263 9.50 -14.55 12.70
C LEU A 263 8.96 -13.43 13.61
N PRO A 264 8.99 -13.60 14.94
CA PRO A 264 8.47 -12.60 15.86
C PRO A 264 9.28 -11.30 15.82
N PRO A 265 8.72 -10.15 16.25
CA PRO A 265 9.45 -8.87 16.30
C PRO A 265 10.77 -8.92 17.10
N SER A 266 10.88 -9.84 18.08
CA SER A 266 12.09 -10.10 18.85
C SER A 266 13.25 -10.69 18.04
N ALA A 267 12.99 -11.20 16.83
CA ALA A 267 14.01 -11.65 15.90
C ALA A 267 14.77 -10.49 15.21
N GLY A 268 14.37 -9.23 15.48
CA GLY A 268 15.08 -8.03 15.02
C GLY A 268 14.81 -7.61 13.57
N MET A 269 14.02 -8.38 12.84
CA MET A 269 13.66 -8.11 11.45
C MET A 269 12.47 -7.16 11.39
N GLN A 270 12.64 -5.89 11.74
CA GLN A 270 11.57 -4.88 11.64
C GLN A 270 12.12 -3.69 10.88
N PHE A 271 11.30 -3.11 10.02
CA PHE A 271 11.76 -2.19 8.97
C PHE A 271 10.87 -0.97 8.86
N PHE A 272 11.47 0.14 8.44
CA PHE A 272 10.76 1.36 8.06
C PHE A 272 11.49 2.10 6.94
N GLY A 273 10.72 2.87 6.17
CA GLY A 273 11.24 3.72 5.11
C GLY A 273 11.51 5.13 5.64
N HIS A 274 12.59 5.74 5.17
CA HIS A 274 12.90 7.14 5.42
C HIS A 274 13.13 7.87 4.09
N VAL A 275 12.45 9.00 3.91
CA VAL A 275 12.51 9.80 2.69
C VAL A 275 12.95 11.21 3.05
N LYS A 276 13.97 11.71 2.37
CA LYS A 276 14.44 13.09 2.48
C LYS A 276 14.34 13.76 1.11
N ILE A 277 13.69 14.92 1.04
CA ILE A 277 13.69 15.76 -0.17
C ILE A 277 14.51 17.02 0.14
N GLU A 278 15.52 17.30 -0.67
CA GLU A 278 16.34 18.50 -0.53
C GLU A 278 15.58 19.72 -1.09
N GLY A 279 15.55 20.82 -0.34
CA GLY A 279 14.65 21.94 -0.61
C GLY A 279 15.05 22.84 -1.78
N THR A 280 16.30 22.77 -2.27
CA THR A 280 16.78 23.61 -3.37
C THR A 280 16.65 22.90 -4.72
N SER A 281 17.13 21.68 -4.78
CA SER A 281 17.18 20.81 -5.96
C SER A 281 15.91 19.99 -6.14
N GLY A 282 15.14 19.77 -5.06
CA GLY A 282 14.05 18.81 -5.05
C GLY A 282 14.52 17.35 -5.15
N GLN A 283 15.81 17.05 -4.98
CA GLN A 283 16.33 15.69 -5.04
C GLN A 283 15.77 14.84 -3.89
N MET A 284 15.26 13.65 -4.20
CA MET A 284 14.70 12.72 -3.20
C MET A 284 15.71 11.62 -2.88
N THR A 285 16.04 11.43 -1.62
CA THR A 285 16.77 10.26 -1.13
C THR A 285 15.80 9.35 -0.39
N VAL A 286 15.70 8.09 -0.83
CA VAL A 286 14.92 7.05 -0.15
C VAL A 286 15.88 6.07 0.51
N THR A 287 15.70 5.81 1.80
CA THR A 287 16.53 4.89 2.59
C THR A 287 15.62 3.87 3.28
N LEU A 288 15.93 2.59 3.10
CA LEU A 288 15.31 1.49 3.83
C LEU A 288 16.12 1.21 5.09
N ARG A 289 15.44 1.14 6.24
CA ARG A 289 16.09 1.05 7.56
C ARG A 289 15.55 -0.11 8.38
N ASP A 290 16.38 -0.61 9.29
CA ASP A 290 15.92 -1.51 10.35
C ASP A 290 15.58 -0.75 11.63
N ARG A 291 14.98 -1.44 12.60
CA ARG A 291 14.62 -0.90 13.93
C ARG A 291 15.79 -0.34 14.75
N ALA A 292 17.04 -0.61 14.37
CA ALA A 292 18.23 -0.05 15.01
C ALA A 292 18.70 1.25 14.30
N ASP A 293 17.88 1.79 13.40
CA ASP A 293 18.18 2.95 12.55
C ASP A 293 19.37 2.71 11.60
N THR A 294 19.70 1.44 11.32
CA THR A 294 20.74 1.11 10.33
C THR A 294 20.20 1.33 8.93
N ALA A 295 20.90 2.14 8.13
CA ALA A 295 20.60 2.25 6.70
C ALA A 295 20.99 0.94 6.00
N LEU A 296 19.99 0.17 5.59
CA LEU A 296 20.17 -1.12 4.95
C LEU A 296 20.45 -0.99 3.45
N TRP A 297 19.77 -0.03 2.82
CA TRP A 297 19.92 0.31 1.41
C TRP A 297 19.39 1.72 1.17
N SER A 298 19.95 2.44 0.19
CA SER A 298 19.52 3.78 -0.16
C SER A 298 19.70 4.05 -1.65
N THR A 299 18.83 4.88 -2.21
CA THR A 299 18.99 5.45 -3.55
C THR A 299 18.63 6.93 -3.58
N VAL A 300 19.17 7.63 -4.56
CA VAL A 300 18.90 9.04 -4.85
C VAL A 300 18.14 9.11 -6.17
N LEU A 301 17.03 9.83 -6.15
CA LEU A 301 16.17 10.05 -7.31
C LEU A 301 16.26 11.52 -7.70
N ASP A 302 16.72 11.77 -8.93
CA ASP A 302 16.76 13.10 -9.51
C ASP A 302 15.39 13.44 -10.12
N PRO A 303 14.82 14.63 -9.81
CA PRO A 303 13.55 15.02 -10.37
C PRO A 303 13.69 15.31 -11.87
N LYS A 304 12.78 14.79 -12.68
CA LYS A 304 12.65 15.17 -14.09
C LYS A 304 12.06 16.59 -14.15
N LEU A 305 12.90 17.59 -14.42
CA LEU A 305 12.50 19.00 -14.57
C LEU A 305 11.99 19.26 -16.00
N GLY A 306 10.96 20.10 -16.16
CA GLY A 306 10.42 20.56 -17.44
C GLY A 306 8.92 20.37 -17.54
#